data_AF-A0A5S5CPD1-F1
#
_entry.id   AF-A0A5S5CPD1-F1
#
_cell.length_a   1.000
_cell.length_b   1.000
_cell.length_c   1.000
_cell.angle_alpha   90.00
_cell.angle_beta   90.00
_cell.angle_gamma   90.00
#
_symmetry.space_group_name_H-M   'P 1'
#
loop_
_entity.id
_entity.type
_entity.pdbx_description
1 polymer ?
#
loop_
_entity_poly.entity_id
_entity_poly.type
_entity_poly.pdbx_seq_one_letter_code
_entity_poly.pdbx_strand_id
1 'polypeptide(L)'
;MVDPTGASEDEVAQLRRELGMVTRQAAHLERALASNRRIGVAVGIVMERHKVTADDAFGVLVKLSMERNEKLRDVAERIVGTGELPRPG
;
A
#
# COMPACT_ATOMS: atom_id res chain seq x y z
N MET A 1 -37.42 -29.19 -24.26
CA MET A 1 -37.07 -27.89 -24.83
C MET A 1 -36.22 -27.19 -23.78
N VAL A 2 -34.89 -27.22 -23.95
CA VAL A 2 -33.94 -26.56 -23.05
C VAL A 2 -34.13 -25.05 -23.23
N ASP A 3 -34.32 -24.34 -22.12
CA ASP A 3 -34.47 -22.89 -22.08
C ASP A 3 -33.21 -22.22 -22.68
N PRO A 4 -33.32 -21.39 -23.74
CA PRO A 4 -32.16 -20.91 -24.49
C PRO A 4 -31.48 -19.66 -23.89
N THR A 5 -31.69 -19.31 -22.61
CA THR A 5 -31.16 -18.03 -22.08
C THR A 5 -30.60 -18.05 -20.64
N GLY A 6 -30.59 -19.17 -19.94
CA GLY A 6 -30.07 -19.22 -18.58
C GLY A 6 -28.69 -19.87 -18.50
N ALA A 7 -27.62 -19.08 -18.32
CA ALA A 7 -26.44 -19.63 -17.66
C ALA A 7 -26.93 -20.31 -16.36
N SER A 8 -26.51 -21.56 -16.12
CA SER A 8 -26.95 -22.29 -14.93
C SER A 8 -26.66 -21.46 -13.67
N GLU A 9 -27.50 -21.55 -12.64
CA GLU A 9 -27.28 -20.79 -11.40
C GLU A 9 -25.86 -21.04 -10.84
N ASP A 10 -25.34 -22.24 -11.03
CA ASP A 10 -23.98 -22.63 -10.67
C ASP A 10 -22.89 -21.92 -11.50
N GLU A 11 -23.10 -21.75 -12.80
CA GLU A 11 -22.19 -21.03 -13.70
C GLU A 11 -22.17 -19.53 -13.39
N VAL A 12 -23.33 -18.93 -13.13
CA VAL A 12 -23.42 -17.53 -12.68
C VAL A 12 -22.73 -17.36 -11.32
N ALA A 13 -22.90 -18.31 -10.40
CA ALA A 13 -22.23 -18.30 -9.11
C ALA A 13 -20.70 -18.45 -9.25
N GLN A 14 -20.24 -19.31 -10.16
CA GLN A 14 -18.81 -19.48 -10.46
C GLN A 14 -18.19 -18.20 -11.01
N LEU A 15 -18.82 -17.57 -12.01
CA LEU A 15 -18.37 -16.31 -12.59
C LEU A 15 -18.31 -15.18 -11.56
N ARG A 16 -19.30 -15.08 -10.67
CA ARG A 16 -19.29 -14.10 -9.57
C ARG A 16 -18.14 -14.33 -8.59
N ARG A 17 -17.84 -15.61 -8.25
CA ARG A 17 -16.70 -15.95 -7.39
C ARG A 17 -15.39 -15.52 -8.03
N GLU A 18 -15.21 -15.81 -9.31
CA GLU A 18 -14.01 -15.47 -10.08
C GLU A 18 -13.82 -13.96 -10.19
N LEU A 19 -14.87 -13.21 -10.57
CA LEU A 19 -14.85 -11.75 -10.57
C LEU A 19 -14.47 -11.20 -9.20
N GLY A 20 -15.07 -11.73 -8.13
CA GLY A 20 -14.74 -11.34 -6.77
C GLY A 20 -13.27 -11.58 -6.40
N MET A 21 -12.63 -12.63 -6.92
CA MET A 21 -11.20 -12.89 -6.72
C MET A 21 -10.35 -11.83 -7.41
N VAL A 22 -10.65 -11.56 -8.69
CA VAL A 22 -9.93 -10.57 -9.50
C VAL A 22 -10.02 -9.18 -8.88
N THR A 23 -11.22 -8.75 -8.46
CA THR A 23 -11.41 -7.44 -7.80
C THR A 23 -10.59 -7.34 -6.51
N ARG A 24 -10.55 -8.39 -5.69
CA ARG A 24 -9.74 -8.39 -4.45
C ARG A 24 -8.24 -8.28 -4.74
N GLN A 25 -7.75 -8.96 -5.77
CA GLN A 25 -6.35 -8.92 -6.17
C GLN A 25 -5.96 -7.54 -6.70
N ALA A 26 -6.78 -6.94 -7.56
CA ALA A 26 -6.58 -5.57 -8.04
C ALA A 26 -6.51 -4.58 -6.86
N ALA A 27 -7.47 -4.64 -5.92
CA ALA A 27 -7.46 -3.78 -4.74
C ALA A 27 -6.25 -4.02 -3.81
N HIS A 28 -5.70 -5.23 -3.76
CA HIS A 28 -4.47 -5.50 -3.02
C HIS A 28 -3.26 -4.85 -3.70
N LEU A 29 -3.14 -5.00 -5.01
CA LEU A 29 -2.06 -4.40 -5.81
C LEU A 29 -2.10 -2.87 -5.77
N GLU A 30 -3.29 -2.28 -5.92
CA GLU A 30 -3.47 -0.83 -5.80
C GLU A 30 -3.01 -0.31 -4.44
N ARG A 31 -3.36 -1.00 -3.35
CA ARG A 31 -2.90 -0.64 -2.00
C ARG A 31 -1.38 -0.77 -1.86
N ALA A 32 -0.78 -1.81 -2.44
CA ALA A 32 0.67 -1.98 -2.43
C ALA A 32 1.37 -0.86 -3.21
N LEU A 33 0.86 -0.50 -4.39
CA LEU A 33 1.37 0.61 -5.20
C LEU A 33 1.22 1.97 -4.50
N ALA A 34 0.05 2.24 -3.93
CA ALA A 34 -0.19 3.47 -3.18
C ALA A 34 0.75 3.59 -1.97
N SER A 35 0.99 2.48 -1.26
CA SER A 35 1.94 2.43 -0.14
C SER A 35 3.37 2.71 -0.62
N ASN A 36 3.81 2.09 -1.71
CA ASN A 36 5.14 2.33 -2.29
C ASN A 36 5.32 3.80 -2.72
N ARG A 37 4.29 4.41 -3.31
CA ARG A 37 4.36 5.82 -3.73
C ARG A 37 4.52 6.75 -2.52
N ARG A 38 3.73 6.54 -1.46
CA ARG A 38 3.83 7.33 -0.21
C ARG A 38 5.20 7.16 0.45
N ILE A 39 5.74 5.95 0.48
CA ILE A 39 7.09 5.67 1.00
C ILE A 39 8.14 6.45 0.19
N GLY A 40 8.07 6.42 -1.15
CA GLY A 40 9.00 7.18 -1.99
C GLY A 40 8.95 8.69 -1.75
N VAL A 41 7.75 9.27 -1.54
CA VAL A 41 7.62 10.70 -1.20
C VAL A 41 8.23 10.98 0.17
N ALA A 42 7.97 10.14 1.17
CA ALA A 42 8.56 10.29 2.50
C ALA A 42 10.10 10.21 2.44
N VAL A 43 10.66 9.26 1.69
CA VAL A 43 12.11 9.15 1.43
C VAL A 43 12.64 10.48 0.87
N GLY A 44 11.99 11.06 -0.13
CA GLY A 44 12.37 12.36 -0.70
C GLY A 44 12.36 13.51 0.32
N ILE A 45 11.35 13.55 1.20
CA ILE A 45 11.28 14.54 2.30
C ILE A 45 12.46 14.39 3.26
N VAL A 46 12.81 13.15 3.64
CA VAL A 46 13.94 12.89 4.53
C VAL A 46 15.27 13.24 3.87
N MET A 47 15.46 12.86 2.59
CA MET A 47 16.63 13.23 1.79
C MET A 47 16.81 14.75 1.74
N GLU A 48 15.73 15.49 1.48
CA GLU A 48 15.77 16.96 1.41
C GLU A 48 16.19 17.55 2.76
N ARG A 49 15.60 17.11 3.86
CA ARG A 49 15.82 17.73 5.18
C ARG A 49 17.18 17.37 5.79
N HIS A 50 17.60 16.13 5.64
CA HIS A 50 18.81 15.60 6.27
C HIS A 50 20.01 15.54 5.32
N LYS A 51 19.82 15.86 4.04
CA LYS A 51 20.85 15.83 2.98
C LYS A 51 21.57 14.48 2.93
N VAL A 52 20.78 13.40 3.02
CA VAL A 52 21.24 12.01 2.98
C VAL A 52 20.83 11.33 1.67
N THR A 53 21.41 10.15 1.41
CA THR A 53 21.04 9.33 0.24
C THR A 53 19.64 8.75 0.39
N ALA A 54 19.08 8.23 -0.72
CA ALA A 54 17.78 7.56 -0.71
C ALA A 54 17.80 6.30 0.18
N ASP A 55 18.89 5.54 0.15
CA ASP A 55 19.05 4.32 0.95
C ASP A 55 19.11 4.64 2.44
N ASP A 56 19.88 5.67 2.82
CA ASP A 56 19.95 6.13 4.21
C ASP A 56 18.59 6.65 4.70
N ALA A 57 17.89 7.44 3.88
CA ALA A 57 16.56 7.94 4.18
C ALA A 57 15.53 6.81 4.35
N PHE A 58 15.60 5.78 3.50
CA PHE A 58 14.78 4.58 3.66
C PHE A 58 15.13 3.83 4.95
N GLY A 59 16.42 3.71 5.28
CA GLY A 59 16.89 3.17 6.56
C GLY A 59 16.31 3.89 7.77
N VAL A 60 16.21 5.23 7.72
CA VAL A 60 15.56 6.04 8.78
C VAL A 60 14.09 5.68 8.93
N LEU A 61 13.35 5.56 7.82
CA LEU A 61 11.94 5.14 7.85
C LEU A 61 11.76 3.75 8.46
N VAL A 62 12.63 2.79 8.11
CA VAL A 62 12.64 1.44 8.67
C VAL A 62 12.91 1.47 10.17
N LYS A 63 13.92 2.22 10.60
CA LYS A 63 14.26 2.38 12.01
C LYS A 63 13.08 2.93 12.82
N LEU A 64 12.44 4.00 12.35
CA LEU A 64 11.26 4.58 12.99
C LEU A 64 10.07 3.62 13.05
N SER A 65 9.85 2.85 11.98
CA SER A 65 8.81 1.81 11.93
C SER A 65 9.04 0.74 13.01
N MET A 66 10.29 0.31 13.19
CA MET A 66 10.67 -0.68 14.22
C MET A 66 10.56 -0.10 15.63
N GLU A 67 11.11 1.09 15.88
CA GLU A 67 11.09 1.75 17.18
C GLU A 67 9.67 2.00 17.70
N ARG A 68 8.73 2.30 16.78
CA ARG A 68 7.33 2.58 17.13
C ARG A 68 6.40 1.37 17.00
N ASN A 69 6.91 0.24 16.51
CA ASN A 69 6.10 -0.94 16.14
C ASN A 69 4.90 -0.57 15.23
N GLU A 70 5.14 0.32 14.26
CA GLU A 70 4.16 0.81 13.31
C GLU A 70 4.49 0.28 11.91
N LYS A 71 3.50 0.12 11.04
CA LYS A 71 3.78 -0.30 9.66
C LYS A 71 4.50 0.83 8.93
N LEU A 72 5.51 0.48 8.12
CA LEU A 72 6.31 1.45 7.36
C LEU A 72 5.48 2.45 6.55
N ARG A 73 4.37 1.99 5.94
CA ARG A 73 3.43 2.85 5.20
C ARG A 73 2.76 3.91 6.08
N ASP A 74 2.49 3.60 7.35
CA ASP A 74 1.82 4.51 8.28
C ASP A 74 2.82 5.57 8.78
N VAL A 75 4.09 5.18 8.95
CA VAL A 75 5.20 6.12 9.21
C VAL A 75 5.39 7.07 8.02
N ALA A 76 5.41 6.53 6.79
CA ALA A 76 5.52 7.33 5.58
C ALA A 76 4.33 8.29 5.42
N GLU A 77 3.10 7.80 5.65
CA GLU A 77 1.88 8.61 5.61
C GLU A 77 1.98 9.84 6.54
N ARG A 78 2.47 9.62 7.76
CA ARG A 78 2.67 10.69 8.74
C ARG A 78 3.69 11.71 8.27
N ILE A 79 4.86 11.26 7.81
CA ILE A 79 5.92 12.16 7.32
C ILE A 79 5.44 12.95 6.09
N VAL A 80 4.68 12.33 5.19
CA VAL A 80 4.09 13.04 4.04
C VAL A 80 3.07 14.08 4.51
N GLY A 81 2.25 13.76 5.52
CA GLY A 81 1.22 14.65 6.04
C GLY A 81 1.76 15.84 6.85
N THR A 82 2.84 15.65 7.61
CA THR A 82 3.42 16.71 8.47
C THR A 82 4.65 17.37 7.87
N GLY A 83 5.30 16.71 6.91
CA GLY A 83 6.65 17.02 6.47
C GLY A 83 7.73 16.68 7.51
N GLU A 84 7.38 16.37 8.75
CA GLU A 84 8.30 16.24 9.87
C GLU A 84 8.59 14.78 10.23
N LEU A 85 9.85 14.50 10.54
CA LEU A 85 10.23 13.25 11.18
C LEU A 85 9.79 13.28 12.65
N PRO A 86 9.13 12.23 13.15
CA PRO A 86 8.84 12.08 14.57
C PRO A 86 10.14 12.16 15.36
N ARG A 87 10.20 13.00 16.41
CA ARG A 87 11.38 13.06 17.27
C ARG A 87 11.58 11.70 17.95
N PRO A 88 12.82 11.18 18.03
CA PRO A 88 13.10 10.02 18.85
C PRO A 88 12.76 10.35 20.31
N GLY A 89 12.12 9.40 20.99
CA GLY A 89 11.86 9.45 22.42
C GLY A 89 13.07 9.02 23.24
#